data_AF-A0A2K3IXL7-F1
#
_entry.id   AF-A0A2K3IXL7-F1
#
_cell.length_a   1.000
_cell.length_b   1.000
_cell.length_c   1.000
_cell.angle_alpha   90.00
_cell.angle_beta   90.00
_cell.angle_gamma   90.00
#
_symmetry.space_group_name_H-M   'P 1'
#
loop_
_entity.id
_entity.type
_entity.pdbx_description
1 polymer ?
#
loop_
_entity_poly.entity_id
_entity_poly.type
_entity_poly.pdbx_seq_one_letter_code
_entity_poly.pdbx_strand_id
1 'polypeptide(L)'
;MGKYKDIAGILLLIIVGMFIPFIISIVITFNLDATNLENWLKIGSTFGWFLIIFGIELIVVVFYYNITSKIAKKRIKDINKKNR
;
A
#
# COMPACT_ATOMS: atom_id res chain seq x y z
N MET A 1 12.99 -12.61 14.55
CA MET A 1 13.10 -11.81 13.32
C MET A 1 11.93 -10.84 13.29
N GLY A 2 12.23 -9.54 13.35
CA GLY A 2 11.29 -8.51 13.81
C GLY A 2 10.20 -8.20 12.79
N LYS A 3 8.93 -8.36 13.19
CA LYS A 3 7.71 -8.06 12.42
C LYS A 3 7.77 -6.84 11.51
N TYR A 4 8.53 -5.81 11.88
CA TYR A 4 8.73 -4.59 11.09
C TYR A 4 9.53 -4.81 9.79
N LYS A 5 10.50 -5.74 9.76
CA LYS A 5 11.27 -6.08 8.56
C LYS A 5 10.41 -6.80 7.51
N ASP A 6 9.54 -7.71 7.95
CA ASP A 6 8.65 -8.45 7.04
C ASP A 6 7.60 -7.52 6.43
N ILE A 7 7.04 -6.61 7.24
CA ILE A 7 6.11 -5.58 6.76
C ILE A 7 6.80 -4.66 5.75
N ALA A 8 8.03 -4.21 6.03
CA ALA A 8 8.79 -3.38 5.10
C ALA A 8 9.10 -4.12 3.78
N GLY A 9 9.43 -5.41 3.83
CA GLY A 9 9.66 -6.24 2.66
C GLY A 9 8.41 -6.40 1.79
N ILE A 10 7.25 -6.64 2.42
CA ILE A 10 5.96 -6.70 1.73
C ILE A 10 5.61 -5.34 1.11
N LEU A 11 5.83 -4.24 1.84
CA LEU A 11 5.61 -2.88 1.34
C LEU A 11 6.43 -2.62 0.07
N LEU A 12 7.72 -2.99 0.10
CA LEU A 12 8.64 -2.80 -1.00
C LEU A 12 8.26 -3.65 -2.22
N LEU A 13 7.85 -4.90 -1.99
CA LEU A 13 7.34 -5.79 -3.03
C LEU A 13 6.08 -5.22 -3.69
N ILE A 14 5.15 -4.67 -2.91
CA ILE A 14 3.92 -4.04 -3.40
C ILE A 14 4.25 -2.77 -4.20
N ILE A 15 5.14 -1.93 -3.70
CA ILE A 15 5.58 -0.71 -4.39
C ILE A 15 6.20 -1.07 -5.73
N VAL A 16 7.17 -2.00 -5.77
CA VAL A 16 7.83 -2.41 -7.01
C VAL A 16 6.86 -3.12 -7.96
N GLY A 17 6.00 -4.00 -7.43
CA GLY A 17 5.03 -4.76 -8.20
C GLY A 17 3.96 -3.89 -8.84
N MET A 18 3.54 -2.80 -8.19
CA MET A 18 2.60 -1.83 -8.76
C MET A 18 3.28 -0.77 -9.63
N PHE A 19 4.57 -0.52 -9.43
CA PHE A 19 5.31 0.47 -10.20
C PHE A 19 5.48 0.10 -11.67
N ILE A 20 5.74 -1.17 -11.97
CA ILE A 20 5.91 -1.67 -13.34
C ILE A 20 4.64 -1.47 -14.20
N PRO A 21 3.46 -1.97 -13.82
CA PRO A 21 2.24 -1.74 -14.59
C PRO A 21 1.85 -0.26 -14.65
N PHE A 22 2.17 0.53 -13.62
CA PHE A 22 1.95 1.97 -13.61
C PHE A 22 2.79 2.70 -14.68
N ILE A 23 4.10 2.39 -14.76
CA ILE A 23 4.99 2.95 -15.80
C ILE A 23 4.48 2.59 -17.20
N ILE A 24 4.14 1.31 -17.41
CA ILE A 24 3.60 0.82 -18.69
C ILE A 24 2.33 1.59 -19.06
N SER A 25 1.40 1.74 -18.12
CA SER A 25 0.15 2.47 -18.31
C SER A 25 0.39 3.93 -18.71
N ILE A 26 1.31 4.62 -18.06
CA ILE A 26 1.62 6.02 -18.37
C ILE A 26 2.30 6.18 -19.72
N VAL A 27 3.24 5.31 -20.06
CA VAL A 27 3.91 5.34 -21.37
C VAL A 27 2.89 5.16 -22.50
N ILE A 28 1.95 4.22 -22.35
CA ILE A 28 0.88 3.98 -23.32
C ILE A 28 -0.10 5.17 -23.38
N THR A 29 -0.57 5.65 -22.22
CA THR A 29 -1.64 6.67 -22.13
C THR A 29 -1.20 8.02 -22.67
N PHE A 30 0.05 8.41 -22.41
CA PHE A 30 0.55 9.72 -22.76
C PHE A 30 1.47 9.71 -23.99
N ASN A 31 1.66 8.54 -24.63
CA ASN A 31 2.57 8.32 -25.76
C ASN A 31 3.94 8.99 -25.53
N LEU A 32 4.48 8.82 -24.33
CA LEU A 32 5.62 9.62 -23.85
C LEU A 32 6.89 9.19 -24.54
N ASP A 33 7.52 10.14 -25.21
CA ASP A 33 8.86 9.99 -25.74
C ASP A 33 9.86 9.98 -24.56
N ALA A 34 10.54 8.86 -24.35
CA ALA A 34 11.41 8.61 -23.18
C ALA A 34 12.69 9.48 -23.19
N THR A 35 12.93 10.20 -24.27
CA THR A 35 14.05 11.12 -24.48
C THR A 35 13.80 12.53 -23.95
N ASN A 36 12.55 12.88 -23.60
CA ASN A 36 12.19 14.23 -23.20
C ASN A 36 12.09 14.36 -21.67
N LEU A 37 12.85 15.31 -21.10
CA LEU A 37 12.96 15.50 -19.65
C LEU A 37 11.62 15.90 -19.00
N GLU A 38 10.77 16.60 -19.72
CA GLU A 38 9.44 17.03 -19.25
C GLU A 38 8.50 15.82 -19.02
N ASN A 39 8.65 14.77 -19.83
CA ASN A 39 7.89 13.53 -19.71
C ASN A 39 8.27 12.74 -18.45
N TRP A 40 9.56 12.75 -18.09
CA TRP A 40 10.06 12.16 -16.84
C TRP A 40 9.51 12.88 -15.60
N LEU A 41 9.40 14.20 -15.63
CA LEU A 41 8.77 14.98 -14.56
C LEU A 41 7.27 14.65 -14.41
N LYS A 42 6.55 14.45 -15.52
CA LYS A 42 5.13 14.01 -15.50
C LYS A 42 4.97 12.60 -14.92
N ILE A 43 5.84 11.66 -15.29
CA ILE A 43 5.86 10.30 -14.72
C ILE A 43 6.12 10.36 -13.21
N GLY A 44 7.17 11.09 -12.81
CA GLY A 44 7.55 11.21 -11.40
C GLY A 44 6.48 11.87 -10.54
N SER A 45 5.85 12.95 -11.02
CA SER A 45 4.77 13.63 -10.30
C SER A 45 3.51 12.77 -10.18
N THR A 46 3.11 12.08 -11.26
CA THR A 46 1.96 11.16 -11.23
C THR A 46 2.23 9.98 -10.28
N PHE A 47 3.45 9.44 -10.27
CA PHE A 47 3.84 8.39 -9.34
C PHE A 47 3.85 8.88 -7.89
N GLY A 48 4.31 10.11 -7.65
CA GLY A 48 4.26 10.73 -6.33
C GLY A 48 2.83 10.82 -5.79
N TRP A 49 1.88 11.24 -6.64
CA TRP A 49 0.46 11.24 -6.29
C TRP A 49 -0.06 9.83 -5.96
N PHE A 50 0.31 8.83 -6.76
CA PHE A 50 -0.03 7.44 -6.50
C PHE A 50 0.50 6.96 -5.13
N LEU A 51 1.77 7.26 -4.79
CA LEU A 51 2.35 6.90 -3.49
C LEU A 51 1.61 7.53 -2.31
N ILE A 52 1.15 8.77 -2.45
CA ILE A 52 0.38 9.45 -1.40
C ILE A 52 -0.96 8.74 -1.18
N ILE A 53 -1.69 8.47 -2.26
CA ILE A 53 -2.98 7.75 -2.20
C ILE A 53 -2.79 6.36 -1.59
N PHE A 54 -1.78 5.62 -2.06
CA PHE A 54 -1.44 4.31 -1.54
C PHE A 54 -1.08 4.34 -0.05
N GLY A 55 -0.32 5.34 0.39
CA GLY A 55 0.01 5.53 1.81
C GLY A 55 -1.22 5.76 2.67
N ILE A 56 -2.16 6.59 2.21
CA ILE A 56 -3.43 6.84 2.89
C ILE A 56 -4.26 5.55 2.98
N GLU A 57 -4.38 4.82 1.88
CA GLU A 57 -5.12 3.55 1.82
C GLU A 57 -4.53 2.52 2.79
N LEU A 58 -3.20 2.45 2.87
CA LEU A 58 -2.50 1.56 3.79
C LEU A 58 -2.76 1.92 5.25
N ILE A 59 -2.79 3.22 5.59
CA ILE A 59 -3.18 3.69 6.93
C ILE A 59 -4.61 3.25 7.26
N VAL A 60 -5.54 3.40 6.32
CA VAL A 60 -6.95 2.99 6.50
C VAL A 60 -7.05 1.48 6.72
N VAL A 61 -6.35 0.67 5.93
CA VAL A 61 -6.33 -0.80 6.08
C VAL A 61 -5.74 -1.22 7.42
N VAL A 62 -4.62 -0.62 7.84
CA VAL A 62 -4.00 -0.91 9.15
C VAL A 62 -4.92 -0.50 10.29
N PHE A 63 -5.60 0.64 10.17
CA PHE A 63 -6.56 1.11 11.16
C PHE A 63 -7.76 0.16 11.28
N TYR A 64 -8.34 -0.24 10.15
CA TYR A 64 -9.41 -1.23 10.08
C TYR A 64 -9.01 -2.57 10.72
N TYR A 65 -7.81 -3.08 10.40
CA TYR A 65 -7.28 -4.29 11.00
C TYR A 65 -7.14 -4.18 12.52
N ASN A 66 -6.62 -3.05 13.01
CA ASN A 66 -6.46 -2.81 14.45
C ASN A 66 -7.80 -2.77 15.21
N ILE A 67 -8.82 -2.11 14.64
CA ILE A 67 -10.17 -2.08 15.23
C ILE A 67 -10.75 -3.50 15.26
N THR A 68 -10.71 -4.20 14.13
CA THR A 68 -11.28 -5.55 14.00
C THR A 68 -10.58 -6.53 14.94
N SER A 69 -9.25 -6.46 15.06
CA SER A 69 -8.47 -7.29 15.98
C SER A 69 -8.84 -7.03 17.45
N LYS A 70 -9.07 -5.76 17.84
CA LYS A 70 -9.56 -5.43 19.19
C LYS A 70 -10.94 -6.01 19.47
N ILE A 71 -11.87 -5.89 18.52
CA ILE A 71 -13.24 -6.41 18.65
C ILE A 71 -13.21 -7.94 18.75
N ALA A 72 -12.45 -8.60 17.87
CA ALA A 72 -12.30 -10.05 17.87
C ALA A 72 -11.72 -10.57 19.19
N LYS A 73 -10.64 -9.95 19.70
CA LYS A 73 -10.05 -10.30 21.00
C LYS A 73 -11.04 -10.13 22.14
N LYS A 74 -11.85 -9.08 22.12
CA LYS A 74 -12.90 -8.86 23.13
C LYS A 74 -13.95 -9.97 23.10
N ARG A 75 -14.47 -10.31 21.92
CA ARG A 75 -15.44 -11.41 21.75
C ARG A 75 -14.86 -12.77 22.17
N ILE A 76 -13.62 -13.08 21.80
CA ILE A 76 -12.95 -14.32 22.21
C ILE A 76 -12.82 -14.40 23.74
N LYS A 77 -12.46 -13.28 24.39
CA LYS A 77 -12.37 -13.20 25.85
C LYS A 77 -13.73 -13.41 26.52
N ASP A 78 -14.80 -12.85 25.97
CA ASP A 78 -16.16 -13.01 26.49
C ASP A 78 -16.66 -14.46 26.33
N ILE A 79 -16.36 -15.12 25.21
CA ILE A 79 -16.66 -16.55 24.99
C ILE A 79 -15.90 -17.42 26.00
N ASN A 80 -14.59 -17.20 26.17
CA ASN A 80 -13.79 -17.95 27.14
C ASN A 80 -14.22 -17.74 28.59
N LYS A 81 -14.72 -16.54 28.94
CA LYS A 81 -15.26 -16.26 30.28
C LYS A 81 -16.59 -16.97 30.53
N LYS A 82 -17.40 -17.19 29.49
CA LYS A 82 -18.70 -17.88 29.59
C LYS A 82 -18.58 -19.40 29.69
N ASN A 83 -17.48 -19.97 29.19
CA ASN A 83 -17.19 -21.41 29.23
C ASN A 83 -16.37 -21.86 30.45
N ARG A 84 -16.09 -20.95 31.39
CA ARG A 84 -15.49 -21.24 32.71
C ARG A 84 -16.53 -21.00 33.79
#